data_AF-A0A6A7L0J4-F1
#
_entry.id   AF-A0A6A7L0J4-F1
#
_cell.length_a   1.000
_cell.length_b   1.000
_cell.length_c   1.000
_cell.angle_alpha   90.00
_cell.angle_beta   90.00
_cell.angle_gamma   90.00
#
_symmetry.space_group_name_H-M   'P 1'
#
loop_
_entity.id
_entity.type
_entity.pdbx_description
1 polymer ?
#
loop_
_entity_poly.entity_id
_entity_poly.type
_entity_poly.pdbx_seq_one_letter_code
_entity_poly.pdbx_strand_id
1 'polypeptide(L)'
;MWVQGPLGKEYVRQSLNLTVWGAAQEKVRGWEASGQIGVVHQNAPSIREAVEKHIADADARNLKPESIKKIRDIVERRLLDFCAKQGYRFLRQLNVDAVREFRNGLVKSYSPNSARKRLEYVRAFFRFCHQSGWIAANPAAVIKPPRADQSPTLPFDKDEMRAILLPLTPSGHKASFERPIGFVFAP
;
A
#
# COMPACT_ATOMS: atom_id res chain seq x y z
N MET A 1 -26.93 3.45 30.87
CA MET A 1 -27.54 2.10 31.04
C MET A 1 -26.45 1.05 31.28
N TRP A 2 -26.75 -0.02 32.02
CA TRP A 2 -25.81 -1.08 32.39
C TRP A 2 -26.28 -2.43 31.85
N VAL A 3 -25.35 -3.30 31.45
CA VAL A 3 -25.64 -4.68 31.03
C VAL A 3 -24.97 -5.63 32.00
N GLN A 4 -25.75 -6.61 32.46
CA GLN A 4 -25.28 -7.67 33.32
C GLN A 4 -25.87 -9.01 32.85
N GLY A 5 -25.01 -10.00 32.62
CA GLY A 5 -25.45 -11.35 32.23
C GLY A 5 -24.34 -12.18 31.61
N PRO A 6 -24.57 -13.50 31.45
CA PRO A 6 -23.66 -14.38 30.72
C PRO A 6 -23.74 -14.08 29.22
N LEU A 7 -22.59 -13.88 28.57
CA LEU A 7 -22.47 -13.67 27.14
C LEU A 7 -21.44 -14.66 26.57
N GLY A 8 -21.93 -15.72 25.93
CA GLY A 8 -21.06 -16.84 25.53
C GLY A 8 -20.49 -17.58 26.76
N LYS A 9 -19.16 -17.60 26.89
CA LYS A 9 -18.45 -18.21 28.05
C LYS A 9 -18.06 -17.21 29.14
N GLU A 10 -18.27 -15.91 28.92
CA GLU A 10 -17.82 -14.85 29.82
C GLU A 10 -19.03 -14.14 30.47
N TYR A 11 -18.87 -13.75 31.74
CA TYR A 11 -19.90 -13.00 32.46
C TYR A 11 -19.62 -11.51 32.37
N VAL A 12 -20.56 -10.74 31.84
CA VAL A 12 -20.40 -9.30 31.61
C VAL A 12 -21.06 -8.52 32.73
N ARG A 13 -20.36 -7.49 33.23
CA ARG A 13 -20.98 -6.39 33.98
C ARG A 13 -20.29 -5.08 33.62
N GLN A 14 -20.88 -4.29 32.73
CA GLN A 14 -20.31 -3.00 32.32
C GLN A 14 -21.38 -1.97 31.96
N SER A 15 -21.03 -0.69 32.13
CA SER A 15 -21.85 0.43 31.66
C SER A 15 -21.70 0.59 30.15
N LEU A 16 -22.82 0.63 29.42
CA LEU A 16 -22.82 0.79 27.96
C LEU A 16 -22.53 2.23 27.50
N ASN A 17 -22.58 3.21 28.42
CA ASN A 17 -22.55 4.65 28.14
C ASN A 17 -23.50 5.08 27.01
N LEU A 18 -24.67 4.43 26.95
CA LEU A 18 -25.78 4.78 26.07
C LEU A 18 -26.98 5.23 26.91
N THR A 19 -27.67 6.25 26.41
CA THR A 19 -28.91 6.84 26.94
C THR A 19 -30.16 6.34 26.22
N VAL A 20 -30.01 5.78 25.02
CA VAL A 20 -31.11 5.23 24.21
C VAL A 20 -31.18 3.71 24.38
N TRP A 21 -32.34 3.19 24.80
CA TRP A 21 -32.54 1.78 25.11
C TRP A 21 -32.44 0.87 23.87
N GLY A 22 -33.00 1.28 22.73
CA GLY A 22 -32.89 0.53 21.47
C GLY A 22 -31.44 0.35 21.01
N ALA A 23 -30.64 1.42 21.09
CA ALA A 23 -29.21 1.38 20.75
C ALA A 23 -28.41 0.47 21.71
N ALA A 24 -28.80 0.43 22.99
CA ALA A 24 -28.22 -0.50 23.95
C ALA A 24 -28.54 -1.96 23.60
N GLN A 25 -29.77 -2.24 23.16
CA GLN A 25 -30.22 -3.58 22.80
C GLN A 25 -29.58 -4.07 21.49
N GLU A 26 -29.43 -3.21 20.50
CA GLU A 26 -28.68 -3.54 19.27
C GLU A 26 -27.21 -3.85 19.54
N LYS A 27 -26.58 -3.08 20.43
CA LYS A 27 -25.18 -3.31 20.83
C LYS A 27 -25.02 -4.65 21.55
N VAL A 28 -25.94 -5.01 22.44
CA VAL A 28 -25.95 -6.32 23.11
C VAL A 28 -26.21 -7.45 22.12
N ARG A 29 -27.20 -7.33 21.23
CA ARG A 29 -27.46 -8.31 20.17
C ARG A 29 -26.25 -8.51 19.26
N GLY A 30 -25.51 -7.44 18.95
CA GLY A 30 -24.25 -7.51 18.21
C GLY A 30 -23.18 -8.31 18.96
N TRP A 31 -23.13 -8.21 20.29
CA TRP A 31 -22.21 -9.02 21.11
C TRP A 31 -22.67 -10.49 21.22
N GLU A 32 -23.97 -10.74 21.36
CA GLU A 32 -24.52 -12.11 21.39
C GLU A 32 -24.28 -12.84 20.07
N ALA A 33 -24.47 -12.17 18.93
CA ALA A 33 -24.23 -12.73 17.60
C ALA A 33 -22.75 -12.97 17.30
N SER A 34 -21.84 -12.18 17.89
CA SER A 34 -20.39 -12.31 17.71
C SER A 34 -19.72 -13.24 18.71
N GLY A 35 -20.40 -13.60 19.81
CA GLY A 35 -19.88 -14.51 20.84
C GLY A 35 -18.69 -13.97 21.64
N GLN A 36 -18.34 -12.69 21.48
CA GLN A 36 -17.25 -12.01 22.20
C GLN A 36 -17.65 -10.58 22.57
N ILE A 37 -17.26 -10.16 23.77
CA ILE A 37 -17.62 -8.86 24.34
C ILE A 37 -16.67 -7.80 23.79
N GLY A 38 -17.22 -6.69 23.28
CA GLY A 38 -16.43 -5.53 22.86
C GLY A 38 -15.94 -5.56 21.41
N VAL A 39 -16.08 -6.68 20.69
CA VAL A 39 -15.78 -6.72 19.26
C VAL A 39 -17.07 -6.52 18.47
N VAL A 40 -17.53 -5.27 18.43
CA VAL A 40 -18.43 -4.86 17.34
C VAL A 40 -17.60 -4.95 16.07
N HIS A 41 -17.54 -6.13 15.46
CA HIS A 41 -17.08 -6.21 14.09
C HIS A 41 -18.17 -5.56 13.22
N GLN A 42 -18.17 -4.23 13.18
CA GLN A 42 -18.96 -3.49 12.20
C GLN A 42 -18.68 -4.14 10.85
N ASN A 43 -19.75 -4.56 10.18
CA ASN A 43 -19.78 -5.28 8.91
C ASN A 43 -18.51 -5.02 8.09
N ALA A 44 -17.52 -5.91 8.21
CA ALA A 44 -16.27 -5.74 7.49
C ALA A 44 -16.61 -5.85 6.01
N PRO A 45 -16.33 -4.81 5.19
CA PRO A 45 -16.73 -4.79 3.80
C PRO A 45 -16.09 -5.96 3.05
N SER A 46 -16.67 -6.28 1.88
CA SER A 46 -16.02 -7.21 0.97
C SER A 46 -14.64 -6.68 0.57
N ILE A 47 -13.74 -7.57 0.14
CA ILE A 47 -12.38 -7.16 -0.26
C ILE A 47 -12.47 -6.11 -1.39
N ARG A 48 -13.40 -6.31 -2.33
CA ARG A 48 -13.66 -5.37 -3.43
C ARG A 48 -14.06 -3.98 -2.92
N GLU A 49 -15.07 -3.91 -2.06
CA GLU A 49 -15.51 -2.63 -1.48
C GLU A 49 -14.39 -1.93 -0.70
N ALA A 50 -13.58 -2.70 0.04
CA ALA A 50 -12.45 -2.14 0.77
C ALA A 50 -11.40 -1.52 -0.16
N VAL A 51 -11.13 -2.18 -1.29
CA VAL A 51 -10.22 -1.68 -2.32
C VAL A 51 -10.76 -0.42 -2.99
N GLU A 52 -12.05 -0.41 -3.35
CA GLU A 52 -12.70 0.77 -3.94
C GLU A 52 -12.63 1.97 -3.00
N LYS A 53 -12.94 1.78 -1.70
CA LYS A 53 -12.82 2.83 -0.68
C LYS A 53 -11.37 3.31 -0.50
N HIS A 54 -10.39 2.42 -0.59
CA HIS A 54 -8.98 2.80 -0.50
C HIS A 54 -8.53 3.67 -1.69
N ILE A 55 -8.99 3.35 -2.90
CA ILE A 55 -8.68 4.14 -4.10
C ILE A 55 -9.39 5.50 -4.03
N ALA A 56 -10.65 5.53 -3.61
CA ALA A 56 -11.39 6.77 -3.41
C ALA A 56 -10.70 7.68 -2.37
N ASP A 57 -10.17 7.12 -1.28
CA ASP A 57 -9.35 7.88 -0.30
C ASP A 57 -8.06 8.42 -0.95
N ALA A 58 -7.36 7.61 -1.75
CA ALA A 58 -6.15 8.05 -2.44
C ALA A 58 -6.43 9.18 -3.44
N ASP A 59 -7.56 9.12 -4.14
CA ASP A 59 -8.04 10.14 -5.06
C ASP A 59 -8.40 11.43 -4.30
N ALA A 60 -9.15 11.33 -3.20
CA ALA A 60 -9.54 12.47 -2.36
C ALA A 60 -8.34 13.16 -1.68
N ARG A 61 -7.28 12.41 -1.40
CA ARG A 61 -6.01 12.94 -0.87
C ARG A 61 -5.14 13.61 -1.93
N ASN A 62 -5.60 13.71 -3.17
CA ASN A 62 -4.88 14.32 -4.29
C ASN A 62 -3.46 13.75 -4.47
N LEU A 63 -3.32 12.42 -4.36
CA LEU A 63 -2.07 11.77 -4.70
C LEU A 63 -1.75 12.00 -6.19
N LYS A 64 -0.46 11.99 -6.54
CA LYS A 64 -0.03 12.09 -7.93
C LYS A 64 -0.72 10.99 -8.77
N PRO A 65 -1.20 11.29 -10.00
CA PRO A 65 -1.93 10.33 -10.83
C PRO A 65 -1.12 9.05 -11.10
N GLU A 66 0.19 9.19 -11.24
CA GLU A 66 1.12 8.06 -11.40
C GLU A 66 1.17 7.13 -10.16
N SER A 67 0.96 7.69 -8.97
CA SER A 67 0.90 6.91 -7.73
C SER A 67 -0.42 6.16 -7.60
N ILE A 68 -1.55 6.80 -7.95
CA ILE A 68 -2.87 6.17 -7.99
C ILE A 68 -2.86 5.01 -8.99
N LYS A 69 -2.29 5.21 -10.19
CA LYS A 69 -2.14 4.15 -11.19
C LYS A 69 -1.40 2.92 -10.64
N LYS A 70 -0.34 3.12 -9.87
CA LYS A 70 0.41 2.03 -9.22
C LYS A 70 -0.39 1.36 -8.10
N ILE A 71 -1.18 2.12 -7.34
CA ILE A 71 -2.09 1.56 -6.33
C ILE A 71 -3.13 0.68 -7.01
N ARG A 72 -3.79 1.15 -8.08
CA ARG A 72 -4.76 0.36 -8.86
C ARG A 72 -4.13 -0.90 -9.45
N ASP A 73 -2.94 -0.81 -10.06
CA ASP A 73 -2.25 -1.98 -10.62
C ASP A 73 -2.01 -3.10 -9.59
N ILE A 74 -1.66 -2.73 -8.35
CA ILE A 74 -1.27 -3.71 -7.33
C ILE A 74 -2.43 -4.14 -6.45
N VAL A 75 -3.20 -3.19 -5.94
CA VAL A 75 -4.26 -3.42 -4.94
C VAL A 75 -5.58 -3.77 -5.61
N GLU A 76 -5.90 -3.17 -6.75
CA GLU A 76 -7.12 -3.51 -7.49
C GLU A 76 -6.89 -4.73 -8.35
N ARG A 77 -6.06 -4.63 -9.39
CA ARG A 77 -5.89 -5.73 -10.34
C ARG A 77 -5.28 -6.95 -9.65
N ARG A 78 -4.07 -6.80 -9.11
CA ARG A 78 -3.30 -7.97 -8.70
C ARG A 78 -3.77 -8.65 -7.43
N LEU A 79 -4.10 -7.87 -6.40
CA LEU A 79 -4.58 -8.40 -5.15
C LEU A 79 -5.97 -9.02 -5.31
N LEU A 80 -6.89 -8.39 -6.06
CA LEU A 80 -8.19 -9.00 -6.34
C LEU A 80 -8.07 -10.26 -7.19
N ASP A 81 -7.20 -10.28 -8.21
CA ASP A 81 -6.93 -11.51 -8.99
C ASP A 81 -6.42 -12.65 -8.09
N PHE A 82 -5.55 -12.34 -7.15
CA PHE A 82 -5.07 -13.32 -6.16
C PHE A 82 -6.21 -13.79 -5.24
N CYS A 83 -7.02 -12.86 -4.73
CA CYS A 83 -8.16 -13.19 -3.87
C CYS A 83 -9.18 -14.05 -4.62
N ALA A 84 -9.46 -13.73 -5.89
CA ALA A 84 -10.37 -14.49 -6.73
C ALA A 84 -9.86 -15.93 -6.96
N LYS A 85 -8.57 -16.11 -7.23
CA LYS A 85 -7.95 -17.44 -7.39
C LYS A 85 -8.01 -18.30 -6.14
N GLN A 86 -7.90 -17.69 -4.95
CA GLN A 86 -7.94 -18.38 -3.66
C GLN A 86 -9.36 -18.47 -3.07
N GLY A 87 -10.36 -17.85 -3.71
CA GLY A 87 -11.74 -17.82 -3.22
C GLY A 87 -11.99 -16.86 -2.04
N TYR A 88 -11.08 -15.93 -1.76
CA TYR A 88 -11.26 -14.94 -0.70
C TYR A 88 -12.27 -13.86 -1.12
N ARG A 89 -13.31 -13.67 -0.32
CA ARG A 89 -14.37 -12.66 -0.54
C ARG A 89 -14.41 -11.57 0.53
N PHE A 90 -14.03 -11.91 1.76
CA PHE A 90 -14.11 -11.02 2.91
C PHE A 90 -12.73 -10.69 3.46
N LEU A 91 -12.55 -9.46 3.96
CA LEU A 91 -11.28 -9.02 4.55
C LEU A 91 -10.79 -9.91 5.69
N ARG A 92 -11.70 -10.52 6.46
CA ARG A 92 -11.36 -11.42 7.58
C ARG A 92 -10.61 -12.68 7.15
N GLN A 93 -10.70 -13.05 5.87
CA GLN A 93 -10.00 -14.23 5.34
C GLN A 93 -8.55 -13.91 4.97
N LEU A 94 -8.18 -12.63 4.85
CA LEU A 94 -6.84 -12.19 4.51
C LEU A 94 -5.93 -12.18 5.74
N ASN A 95 -5.49 -13.38 6.13
CA ASN A 95 -4.54 -13.58 7.21
C ASN A 95 -3.08 -13.32 6.78
N VAL A 96 -2.16 -13.35 7.75
CA VAL A 96 -0.71 -13.20 7.51
C VAL A 96 -0.20 -14.17 6.44
N ASP A 97 -0.69 -15.42 6.45
CA ASP A 97 -0.27 -16.44 5.49
C ASP A 97 -0.74 -16.14 4.06
N ALA A 98 -1.98 -15.66 3.88
CA ALA A 98 -2.47 -15.22 2.57
C ALA A 98 -1.62 -14.08 2.01
N VAL A 99 -1.20 -13.13 2.84
CA VAL A 99 -0.31 -12.04 2.40
C VAL A 99 1.12 -12.53 2.13
N ARG A 100 1.61 -13.55 2.85
CA ARG A 100 2.89 -14.21 2.54
C ARG A 100 2.85 -14.93 1.19
N GLU A 101 1.77 -15.64 0.89
CA GLU A 101 1.56 -16.27 -0.42
C GLU A 101 1.52 -15.24 -1.54
N PHE A 102 0.77 -14.15 -1.34
CA PHE A 102 0.76 -13.04 -2.30
C PHE A 102 2.18 -12.50 -2.55
N ARG A 103 2.97 -12.31 -1.48
CA ARG A 103 4.39 -11.91 -1.58
C ARG A 103 5.22 -12.92 -2.38
N ASN A 104 4.99 -14.23 -2.20
CA ASN A 104 5.67 -15.27 -2.98
C ASN A 104 5.37 -15.11 -4.47
N GLY A 105 4.12 -14.84 -4.81
CA GLY A 105 3.70 -14.53 -6.18
C GLY A 105 4.42 -13.30 -6.74
N LEU A 106 4.57 -12.23 -5.96
CA LEU A 106 5.29 -11.03 -6.39
C LEU A 106 6.76 -11.32 -6.70
N VAL A 107 7.45 -12.08 -5.85
CA VAL A 107 8.88 -12.41 -6.06
C VAL A 107 9.08 -13.28 -7.30
N LYS A 108 8.12 -14.15 -7.64
CA LYS A 108 8.18 -14.96 -8.87
C LYS A 108 8.02 -14.12 -10.14
N SER A 109 7.27 -13.02 -10.09
CA SER A 109 6.96 -12.20 -11.27
C SER A 109 7.81 -10.94 -11.42
N TYR A 110 8.57 -10.54 -10.39
CA TYR A 110 9.27 -9.26 -10.36
C TYR A 110 10.68 -9.35 -9.80
N SER A 111 11.52 -8.41 -10.22
CA SER A 111 12.79 -8.16 -9.56
C SER A 111 12.59 -7.84 -8.07
N PRO A 112 13.55 -8.18 -7.19
CA PRO A 112 13.42 -7.98 -5.75
C PRO A 112 13.05 -6.55 -5.34
N ASN A 113 13.64 -5.53 -5.98
CA ASN A 113 13.31 -4.12 -5.76
C ASN A 113 11.87 -3.79 -6.16
N SER A 114 11.43 -4.31 -7.31
CA SER A 114 10.06 -4.16 -7.80
C SER A 114 9.03 -4.83 -6.89
N ALA A 115 9.34 -6.03 -6.40
CA ALA A 115 8.48 -6.76 -5.47
C ALA A 115 8.40 -6.05 -4.10
N ARG A 116 9.53 -5.53 -3.60
CA ARG A 116 9.58 -4.71 -2.38
C ARG A 116 8.67 -3.49 -2.48
N LYS A 117 8.76 -2.72 -3.56
CA LYS A 117 7.93 -1.52 -3.75
C LYS A 117 6.44 -1.86 -3.82
N ARG A 118 6.09 -2.98 -4.47
CA ARG A 118 4.70 -3.47 -4.55
C ARG A 118 4.15 -3.88 -3.19
N LEU A 119 4.97 -4.52 -2.35
CA LEU A 119 4.59 -4.86 -0.98
C LEU A 119 4.29 -3.61 -0.13
N GLU A 120 4.93 -2.47 -0.39
CA GLU A 120 4.63 -1.21 0.31
C GLU A 120 3.20 -0.71 0.03
N TYR A 121 2.72 -0.83 -1.21
CA TYR A 121 1.33 -0.48 -1.55
C TYR A 121 0.32 -1.40 -0.84
N VAL A 122 0.60 -2.70 -0.76
CA VAL A 122 -0.25 -3.65 -0.01
C VAL A 122 -0.24 -3.33 1.48
N ARG A 123 0.92 -2.99 2.06
CA ARG A 123 1.00 -2.55 3.46
C ARG A 123 0.19 -1.29 3.72
N ALA A 124 0.19 -0.35 2.77
CA ALA A 124 -0.61 0.87 2.86
C ALA A 124 -2.11 0.57 2.83
N PHE A 125 -2.56 -0.35 1.97
CA PHE A 125 -3.93 -0.83 1.93
C PHE A 125 -4.37 -1.45 3.27
N PHE A 126 -3.62 -2.40 3.83
CA PHE A 126 -3.98 -3.00 5.11
C PHE A 126 -3.88 -2.01 6.28
N ARG A 127 -3.03 -0.97 6.18
CA ARG A 127 -2.99 0.11 7.16
C ARG A 127 -4.28 0.93 7.11
N PHE A 128 -4.78 1.24 5.92
CA PHE A 128 -6.07 1.88 5.73
C PHE A 128 -7.19 1.04 6.33
N CYS A 129 -7.28 -0.26 6.01
CA CYS A 129 -8.30 -1.15 6.58
C CYS A 129 -8.24 -1.23 8.12
N HIS A 130 -7.04 -1.19 8.71
CA HIS A 130 -6.85 -1.17 10.15
C HIS A 130 -7.31 0.16 10.76
N GLN A 131 -6.95 1.29 10.16
CA GLN A 131 -7.37 2.63 10.62
C GLN A 131 -8.89 2.83 10.48
N SER A 132 -9.52 2.21 9.49
CA SER A 132 -10.98 2.17 9.34
C SER A 132 -11.70 1.23 10.31
N GLY A 133 -10.96 0.47 11.14
CA GLY A 133 -11.52 -0.46 12.12
C GLY A 133 -12.10 -1.75 11.53
N TRP A 134 -11.84 -2.06 10.25
CA TRP A 134 -12.36 -3.27 9.60
C TRP A 134 -11.58 -4.53 9.95
N ILE A 135 -10.30 -4.38 10.30
CA ILE A 135 -9.41 -5.44 10.75
C ILE A 135 -8.78 -5.04 12.08
N ALA A 136 -8.58 -6.01 12.97
CA ALA A 136 -8.01 -5.76 14.31
C ALA A 136 -6.49 -5.52 14.28
N ALA A 137 -5.79 -6.05 13.27
CA ALA A 137 -4.35 -5.89 13.11
C ALA A 137 -3.97 -5.90 11.63
N ASN A 138 -2.84 -5.30 11.28
CA ASN A 138 -2.33 -5.28 9.91
C ASN A 138 -1.51 -6.56 9.59
N PRO A 139 -2.01 -7.50 8.77
CA PRO A 139 -1.31 -8.75 8.46
C PRO A 139 -0.03 -8.52 7.63
N ALA A 140 0.03 -7.45 6.85
CA ALA A 140 1.19 -7.12 6.02
C ALA A 140 2.33 -6.46 6.81
N ALA A 141 2.07 -5.95 8.02
CA ALA A 141 3.06 -5.25 8.83
C ALA A 141 4.19 -6.16 9.32
N VAL A 142 3.94 -7.45 9.51
CA VAL A 142 4.93 -8.42 10.03
C VAL A 142 5.77 -9.04 8.91
N ILE A 143 5.37 -8.87 7.65
CA ILE A 143 6.01 -9.56 6.52
C ILE A 143 7.33 -8.87 6.16
N LYS A 144 8.41 -9.66 6.14
CA LYS A 144 9.73 -9.18 5.70
C LYS A 144 9.73 -8.97 4.19
N PRO A 145 10.22 -7.82 3.69
CA PRO A 145 10.36 -7.58 2.26
C PRO A 145 11.41 -8.53 1.65
N PRO A 146 11.34 -8.79 0.33
CA PRO A 146 12.40 -9.53 -0.36
C PRO A 146 13.73 -8.78 -0.25
N ARG A 147 14.82 -9.51 -0.06
CA ARG A 147 16.19 -8.95 -0.05
C ARG A 147 16.53 -8.56 -1.48
N ALA A 148 16.92 -7.32 -1.68
CA ALA A 148 17.36 -6.80 -2.96
C ALA A 148 18.75 -6.21 -2.78
N ASP A 149 19.70 -6.62 -3.62
CA ASP A 149 20.93 -5.85 -3.78
C ASP A 149 20.61 -4.63 -4.64
N GLN A 150 21.02 -3.46 -4.16
CA GLN A 150 20.96 -2.23 -4.93
C GLN A 150 22.35 -1.95 -5.47
N SER A 151 22.56 -2.25 -6.75
CA SER A 151 23.69 -1.67 -7.48
C SER A 151 23.37 -0.18 -7.72
N PRO A 152 24.23 0.76 -7.29
CA PRO A 152 24.04 2.17 -7.56
C PRO A 152 23.89 2.42 -9.07
N THR A 153 22.99 3.32 -9.46
CA THR A 153 23.04 3.88 -10.81
C THR A 153 24.26 4.79 -10.86
N LEU A 154 25.35 4.31 -11.47
CA LEU A 154 26.54 5.12 -11.66
C LEU A 154 26.25 6.24 -12.67
N PRO A 155 26.76 7.45 -12.45
CA PRO A 155 26.70 8.50 -13.47
C PRO A 155 27.51 8.09 -14.69
N PHE A 156 27.09 8.56 -15.87
CA PHE A 156 27.83 8.36 -17.10
C PHE A 156 29.23 8.98 -17.01
N ASP A 157 30.24 8.29 -17.53
CA ASP A 157 31.58 8.85 -17.63
C ASP A 157 31.66 9.89 -18.77
N LYS A 158 32.70 10.73 -18.75
CA LYS A 158 32.92 11.80 -19.74
C LYS A 158 32.94 11.27 -21.17
N ASP A 159 33.49 10.07 -21.39
CA ASP A 159 33.56 9.46 -22.71
C ASP A 159 32.19 8.94 -23.19
N GLU A 160 31.38 8.38 -22.28
CA GLU A 160 29.99 8.00 -22.56
C GLU A 160 29.13 9.23 -22.88
N MET A 161 29.33 10.32 -22.12
CA MET A 161 28.67 11.60 -22.38
C MET A 161 29.04 12.18 -23.75
N ARG A 162 30.32 12.11 -24.14
CA ARG A 162 30.76 12.53 -25.49
C ARG A 162 30.10 11.68 -26.58
N ALA A 163 30.02 10.37 -26.39
CA ALA A 163 29.38 9.46 -27.35
C ALA A 163 27.87 9.72 -27.50
N ILE A 164 27.17 10.12 -26.43
CA ILE A 164 25.76 10.50 -26.47
C ILE A 164 25.56 11.85 -27.19
N LEU A 165 26.48 12.81 -26.99
CA LEU A 165 26.35 14.16 -27.54
C LEU A 165 26.81 14.30 -29.01
N LEU A 166 27.77 13.48 -29.46
CA LEU A 166 28.34 13.56 -30.82
C LEU A 166 27.30 13.42 -31.95
N PRO A 167 26.28 12.52 -31.88
CA PRO A 167 25.25 12.42 -32.91
C PRO A 167 24.23 13.57 -32.89
N LEU A 168 24.15 14.32 -31.78
CA LEU A 168 23.19 15.41 -31.60
C LEU A 168 23.72 16.76 -32.12
N THR A 169 25.02 16.85 -32.40
CA THR A 169 25.58 18.01 -33.11
C THR A 169 25.35 17.82 -34.61
N PRO A 170 24.59 18.69 -35.30
CA PRO A 170 24.47 18.60 -36.74
C PRO A 170 25.87 18.71 -37.34
N SER A 171 26.32 17.64 -37.99
CA SER A 171 27.53 17.59 -38.78
C SER A 171 27.39 18.58 -39.94
N GLY A 172 27.70 19.85 -39.66
CA GLY A 172 27.43 20.93 -40.60
C GLY A 172 27.75 22.37 -40.16
N HIS A 173 28.21 22.63 -38.93
CA HIS A 173 28.79 23.94 -38.60
C HIS A 173 30.17 23.76 -37.95
N LYS A 174 31.21 23.92 -38.77
CA LYS A 174 32.53 24.32 -38.30
C LYS A 174 32.36 25.74 -37.72
N ALA A 175 31.98 25.84 -36.45
CA ALA A 175 32.17 27.06 -35.70
C ALA A 175 33.66 27.16 -35.41
N SER A 176 34.38 27.87 -36.27
CA SER A 176 35.74 28.33 -36.06
C SER A 176 35.76 29.11 -34.75
N PHE A 177 36.12 28.45 -33.64
CA PHE A 177 36.47 29.13 -32.41
C PHE A 177 37.90 29.63 -32.56
N GLU A 178 38.08 30.69 -33.35
CA GLU A 178 39.29 31.49 -33.28
C GLU A 178 39.29 32.17 -31.91
N ARG A 179 40.22 31.74 -31.06
CA ARG A 179 40.59 32.52 -29.87
C ARG A 179 41.39 33.73 -30.37
N PRO A 180 40.94 34.98 -30.17
CA PRO A 180 41.81 36.11 -30.43
C PRO A 180 42.94 36.07 -29.41
N ILE A 181 44.15 36.05 -29.97
CA ILE A 181 45.43 36.15 -29.30
C ILE A 181 45.56 37.57 -28.70
N GLY A 182 46.04 37.64 -27.46
CA GLY A 182 46.89 38.75 -27.02
C GLY A 182 46.26 39.81 -26.11
N PHE A 183 46.35 39.60 -24.79
CA PHE A 183 46.66 40.70 -23.87
C PHE A 183 48.07 40.47 -23.34
N VAL A 184 49.02 41.22 -23.88
CA VAL A 184 50.38 41.33 -23.36
C VAL A 184 50.32 42.31 -22.19
N PHE A 185 50.60 41.85 -20.98
CA PHE A 185 51.01 42.71 -19.88
C PHE A 185 52.54 42.79 -19.89
N ALA A 186 53.07 44.01 -20.04
CA ALA A 186 54.47 44.35 -19.82
C ALA A 186 54.62 44.98 -18.40
N PRO A 187 55.83 44.99 -17.82
CA PRO A 187 56.05 44.99 -16.37
C PRO A 187 55.69 46.28 -15.64
#